data_AF-A0A524KGK1-F1
#
_entry.id   AF-A0A524KGK1-F1
#
_cell.length_a   1.000
_cell.length_b   1.000
_cell.length_c   1.000
_cell.angle_alpha   90.00
_cell.angle_beta   90.00
_cell.angle_gamma   90.00
#
_symmetry.space_group_name_H-M   'P 1'
#
loop_
_entity.id
_entity.type
_entity.pdbx_description
1 polymer ?
#
loop_
_entity_poly.entity_id
_entity_poly.type
_entity_poly.pdbx_seq_one_letter_code
_entity_poly.pdbx_strand_id
1 'polypeptide(L)'
;MSAHKQSVAYALEASIVKEIQRSFAPADQDYVSTKLANTGLPMGTVAPPPRVHAAILWLAKGDRAKFDEIVAGACADWRDTLVAAGLANQNWKLVLDKRGIECESWPAGPSGPAL
;
A
#
# COMPACT_ATOMS: atom_id res chain seq x y z
N MET A 1 -27.29 -7.47 -12.49
CA MET A 1 -26.32 -6.95 -13.48
C MET A 1 -25.09 -6.52 -12.70
N SER A 2 -24.10 -7.41 -12.58
CA SER A 2 -22.88 -7.12 -11.83
C SER A 2 -22.01 -6.18 -12.65
N ALA A 3 -21.80 -4.96 -12.15
CA ALA A 3 -20.83 -4.06 -12.74
C ALA A 3 -19.43 -4.68 -12.57
N HIS A 4 -18.85 -5.13 -13.67
CA HIS A 4 -17.41 -5.33 -13.74
C HIS A 4 -16.77 -3.96 -13.48
N LYS A 5 -16.34 -3.71 -12.24
CA LYS A 5 -15.43 -2.60 -11.95
C LYS A 5 -14.13 -2.91 -12.69
N GLN A 6 -13.96 -2.30 -13.85
CA GLN A 6 -12.69 -2.32 -14.57
C GLN A 6 -11.61 -1.81 -13.61
N SER A 7 -10.70 -2.70 -13.24
CA SER A 7 -9.52 -2.34 -12.47
C SER A 7 -8.63 -1.51 -13.39
N VAL A 8 -8.72 -0.18 -13.29
CA VAL A 8 -7.73 0.69 -13.93
C VAL A 8 -6.42 0.40 -13.23
N ALA A 9 -5.45 -0.17 -13.95
CA ALA A 9 -4.13 -0.47 -13.41
C ALA A 9 -3.59 0.78 -12.70
N TYR A 10 -3.30 0.64 -11.41
CA TYR A 10 -2.81 1.72 -10.58
C TYR A 10 -1.31 1.90 -10.84
N ALA A 11 -0.89 3.10 -11.26
CA ALA A 11 0.52 3.44 -11.34
C ALA A 11 1.08 3.56 -9.91
N LEU A 12 2.05 2.71 -9.55
CA LEU A 12 2.70 2.78 -8.24
C LEU A 12 3.53 4.07 -8.09
N GLU A 13 3.45 4.69 -6.92
CA GLU A 13 4.33 5.81 -6.56
C GLU A 13 5.80 5.37 -6.60
N ALA A 14 6.68 6.28 -7.02
CA ALA A 14 8.12 6.01 -7.15
C ALA A 14 8.74 5.53 -5.82
N SER A 15 8.31 6.09 -4.68
CA SER A 15 8.80 5.68 -3.36
C SER A 15 8.34 4.27 -2.97
N ILE A 16 7.20 3.80 -3.48
CA ILE A 16 6.75 2.41 -3.32
C ILE A 16 7.58 1.48 -4.19
N VAL A 17 7.86 1.86 -5.45
CA VAL A 17 8.73 1.07 -6.34
C VAL A 17 10.13 0.92 -5.73
N LYS A 18 10.69 2.02 -5.21
CA LYS A 18 11.99 2.01 -4.50
C LYS A 18 11.95 1.10 -3.28
N GLU A 19 10.84 1.07 -2.54
CA GLU A 19 10.70 0.20 -1.38
C GLU A 19 10.63 -1.28 -1.75
N ILE A 20 9.96 -1.62 -2.85
CA ILE A 20 9.96 -2.99 -3.40
C ILE A 20 11.39 -3.41 -3.74
N GLN A 21 12.13 -2.55 -4.46
CA GLN A 21 13.51 -2.80 -4.85
C GLN A 21 14.45 -2.98 -3.65
N ARG A 22 14.21 -2.22 -2.57
CA ARG A 22 14.98 -2.30 -1.32
C ARG A 22 14.68 -3.57 -0.53
N SER A 23 13.44 -4.05 -0.56
CA SER A 23 12.95 -5.05 0.40
C SER A 23 12.90 -6.47 -0.17
N PHE A 24 12.69 -6.64 -1.48
CA PHE A 24 12.49 -7.94 -2.11
C PHE A 24 13.67 -8.36 -2.99
N ALA A 25 13.90 -9.66 -3.08
CA ALA A 25 14.88 -10.23 -4.01
C ALA A 25 14.53 -9.85 -5.47
N PRO A 26 15.51 -9.60 -6.36
CA PRO A 26 15.25 -9.17 -7.74
C PRO A 26 14.27 -10.05 -8.50
N ALA A 27 14.29 -11.37 -8.26
CA ALA A 27 13.39 -12.34 -8.88
C ALA A 27 11.90 -12.14 -8.52
N ASP A 28 11.60 -11.47 -7.41
CA ASP A 28 10.24 -11.25 -6.91
C ASP A 28 9.72 -9.81 -7.15
N GLN A 29 10.57 -8.86 -7.51
CA GLN A 29 10.21 -7.44 -7.60
C GLN A 29 9.12 -7.16 -8.64
N ASP A 30 9.21 -7.78 -9.81
CA ASP A 30 8.22 -7.64 -10.89
C ASP A 30 6.85 -8.21 -10.48
N TYR A 31 6.88 -9.35 -9.78
CA TYR A 31 5.68 -9.99 -9.25
C TYR A 31 4.98 -9.08 -8.23
N VAL A 32 5.73 -8.59 -7.23
CA VAL A 32 5.21 -7.72 -6.17
C VAL A 32 4.65 -6.42 -6.75
N SER A 33 5.38 -5.79 -7.67
CA SER A 33 4.96 -4.54 -8.34
C SER A 33 3.67 -4.75 -9.13
N THR A 34 3.63 -5.80 -9.95
CA THR A 34 2.45 -6.14 -10.75
C THR A 34 1.25 -6.46 -9.87
N LYS A 35 1.46 -7.21 -8.78
CA LYS A 35 0.38 -7.57 -7.85
C LYS A 35 -0.20 -6.34 -7.18
N LEU A 36 0.62 -5.44 -6.64
CA LEU A 36 0.14 -4.20 -6.01
C LEU A 36 -0.60 -3.30 -7.01
N ALA A 37 -0.05 -3.10 -8.21
CA ALA A 37 -0.67 -2.26 -9.24
C ALA A 37 -2.05 -2.76 -9.71
N ASN A 38 -2.29 -4.08 -9.65
CA ASN A 38 -3.51 -4.72 -10.13
C ASN A 38 -4.46 -5.18 -9.02
N THR A 39 -4.12 -4.95 -7.74
CA THR A 39 -4.99 -5.33 -6.62
C THR A 39 -5.81 -4.13 -6.17
N GLY A 40 -7.12 -4.19 -6.39
CA GLY A 40 -8.05 -3.19 -5.86
C GLY A 40 -8.25 -3.34 -4.35
N LEU A 41 -7.93 -2.29 -3.59
CA LEU A 41 -8.17 -2.23 -2.15
C LEU A 41 -9.55 -1.59 -1.86
N PRO A 42 -10.36 -2.11 -0.91
CA PRO A 42 -11.73 -1.64 -0.65
C PRO A 42 -11.77 -0.37 0.22
N MET A 43 -10.87 0.57 -0.03
CA MET A 43 -10.67 1.79 0.76
C MET A 43 -11.43 3.00 0.20
N GLY A 44 -11.96 2.88 -1.02
CA GLY A 44 -12.63 3.99 -1.70
C GLY A 44 -11.69 5.19 -1.80
N THR A 45 -12.14 6.34 -1.34
CA THR A 45 -11.34 7.57 -1.31
C THR A 45 -10.61 7.76 0.03
N VAL A 46 -10.96 7.03 1.09
CA VAL A 46 -10.63 7.34 2.50
C VAL A 46 -9.13 7.33 2.84
N ALA A 47 -8.32 6.57 2.10
CA ALA A 47 -6.88 6.55 2.24
C ALA A 47 -6.23 6.61 0.87
N PRO A 48 -4.98 7.08 0.74
CA PRO A 48 -4.24 6.92 -0.50
C PRO A 48 -3.69 5.49 -0.60
N PRO A 49 -3.83 4.80 -1.76
CA PRO A 49 -3.34 3.44 -1.95
C PRO A 49 -1.86 3.23 -1.53
N PRO A 50 -0.94 4.17 -1.78
CA PRO A 50 0.47 4.06 -1.36
C PRO A 50 0.67 3.82 0.14
N ARG A 51 -0.19 4.38 1.00
CA ARG A 51 -0.08 4.18 2.46
C ARG A 51 -0.32 2.72 2.83
N VAL A 52 -1.30 2.08 2.20
CA VAL A 52 -1.59 0.65 2.41
C VAL A 52 -0.52 -0.20 1.74
N HIS A 53 -0.01 0.18 0.57
CA HIS A 53 1.11 -0.52 -0.08
C HIS A 53 2.36 -0.54 0.81
N ALA A 54 2.74 0.59 1.42
CA ALA A 54 3.86 0.63 2.35
C ALA A 54 3.64 -0.32 3.54
N ALA A 55 2.43 -0.35 4.10
CA ALA A 55 2.08 -1.29 5.18
C ALA A 55 2.24 -2.76 4.75
N ILE A 56 1.75 -3.11 3.57
CA ILE A 56 1.87 -4.46 3.00
C ILE A 56 3.34 -4.86 2.87
N LEU A 57 4.16 -4.02 2.23
CA LEU A 57 5.58 -4.30 2.01
C LEU A 57 6.33 -4.47 3.35
N TRP A 58 6.01 -3.66 4.35
CA TRP A 58 6.65 -3.70 5.66
C TRP A 58 6.30 -4.95 6.46
N LEU A 59 5.05 -5.39 6.41
CA LEU A 59 4.61 -6.61 7.08
C LEU A 59 5.18 -7.85 6.40
N ALA A 60 5.30 -7.82 5.07
CA ALA A 60 5.89 -8.88 4.26
C ALA A 60 7.39 -9.06 4.51
N LYS A 61 8.14 -7.99 4.81
CA LYS A 61 9.59 -8.02 5.10
C LYS A 61 10.41 -8.70 3.99
N GLY A 62 10.03 -8.51 2.73
CA GLY A 62 10.73 -9.10 1.59
C GLY A 62 10.38 -10.57 1.28
N ASP A 63 9.53 -11.19 2.10
CA ASP A 63 9.03 -12.55 1.86
C ASP A 63 7.82 -12.52 0.94
N ARG A 64 7.91 -13.20 -0.21
CA ARG A 64 6.84 -13.24 -1.21
C ARG A 64 5.59 -13.99 -0.74
N ALA A 65 5.73 -15.11 -0.03
CA ALA A 65 4.57 -15.86 0.45
C ALA A 65 3.80 -15.04 1.48
N LYS A 66 4.54 -14.40 2.40
CA LYS A 66 3.96 -13.47 3.37
C LYS A 66 3.34 -12.25 2.70
N PHE A 67 3.96 -11.72 1.66
CA PHE A 67 3.38 -10.63 0.87
C PHE A 67 1.98 -11.00 0.35
N ASP A 68 1.81 -12.19 -0.24
CA ASP A 68 0.50 -12.64 -0.73
C ASP A 68 -0.55 -12.76 0.38
N GLU A 69 -0.16 -13.27 1.55
CA GLU A 69 -1.04 -13.33 2.73
C GLU A 69 -1.48 -11.94 3.18
N ILE A 70 -0.55 -10.98 3.27
CA ILE A 70 -0.85 -9.62 3.72
C ILE A 70 -1.69 -8.86 2.68
N VAL A 71 -1.46 -9.08 1.38
CA VAL A 71 -2.32 -8.55 0.32
C VAL A 71 -3.75 -9.06 0.46
N ALA A 72 -3.93 -10.37 0.69
CA ALA A 72 -5.25 -10.95 0.91
C ALA A 72 -5.93 -10.34 2.16
N GLY A 73 -5.18 -10.14 3.25
CA GLY A 73 -5.65 -9.47 4.45
C GLY A 73 -6.07 -8.02 4.18
N ALA A 74 -5.28 -7.25 3.43
CA ALA A 74 -5.58 -5.87 3.09
C ALA A 74 -6.81 -5.72 2.19
N CYS A 75 -7.06 -6.70 1.31
CA CYS A 75 -8.28 -6.80 0.52
C CYS A 75 -9.52 -7.09 1.37
N ALA A 76 -9.37 -7.79 2.50
CA ALA A 76 -10.46 -8.02 3.44
C ALA A 76 -10.68 -6.81 4.36
N ASP A 77 -9.62 -6.34 5.02
CA ASP A 77 -9.62 -5.14 5.86
C ASP A 77 -8.26 -4.42 5.84
N TRP A 78 -8.17 -3.37 5.04
CA TRP A 78 -6.99 -2.53 4.95
C TRP A 78 -6.68 -1.78 6.25
N ARG A 79 -7.68 -1.52 7.11
CA ARG A 79 -7.46 -0.81 8.38
C ARG A 79 -6.61 -1.65 9.32
N ASP A 80 -6.89 -2.95 9.39
CA ASP A 80 -6.11 -3.90 10.20
C ASP A 80 -4.67 -3.98 9.70
N THR A 81 -4.48 -3.93 8.38
CA THR A 81 -3.14 -3.89 7.78
C THR A 81 -2.38 -2.61 8.20
N LEU A 82 -3.04 -1.45 8.20
CA LEU A 82 -2.43 -0.21 8.67
C LEU A 82 -2.14 -0.25 10.18
N VAL A 83 -3.03 -0.81 11.00
CA VAL A 83 -2.82 -0.95 12.44
C VAL A 83 -1.61 -1.85 12.71
N ALA A 84 -1.56 -3.02 12.08
CA ALA A 84 -0.46 -3.97 12.21
C ALA A 84 0.89 -3.37 11.80
N ALA A 85 0.91 -2.50 10.77
CA ALA A 85 2.12 -1.81 10.33
C ALA A 85 2.46 -0.55 11.16
N GLY A 86 1.62 -0.15 12.12
CA GLY A 86 1.78 1.09 12.89
C GLY A 86 1.53 2.36 12.07
N LEU A 87 0.83 2.23 10.94
CA LEU A 87 0.54 3.29 9.98
C LEU A 87 -0.92 3.77 10.04
N ALA A 88 -1.73 3.35 11.00
CA ALA A 88 -3.14 3.75 11.11
C ALA A 88 -3.35 5.19 11.64
N ASN A 89 -2.42 5.70 12.44
CA ASN A 89 -2.52 7.02 13.09
C ASN A 89 -2.26 8.18 12.12
N GLN A 90 -2.68 9.40 12.50
CA GLN A 90 -2.50 10.61 11.68
C GLN A 90 -1.02 10.98 11.44
N ASN A 91 -0.11 10.57 12.32
CA ASN A 91 1.33 10.79 12.19
C ASN A 91 2.02 9.82 11.21
N TRP A 92 1.27 9.06 10.39
CA TRP A 92 1.81 8.07 9.47
C TRP A 92 2.88 8.63 8.52
N LYS A 93 2.75 9.89 8.07
CA LYS A 93 3.78 10.56 7.25
C LYS A 93 5.14 10.62 7.96
N LEU A 94 5.15 11.01 9.24
CA LEU A 94 6.37 11.04 10.06
C LEU A 94 6.95 9.62 10.26
N VAL A 95 6.10 8.60 10.36
CA VAL A 95 6.54 7.20 10.46
C VAL A 95 7.22 6.75 9.15
N LEU A 96 6.67 7.12 7.99
CA LEU A 96 7.26 6.82 6.68
C LEU A 96 8.58 7.56 6.44
N ASP A 97 8.63 8.84 6.80
CA ASP A 97 9.83 9.68 6.69
C ASP A 97 11.00 9.10 7.49
N LYS A 98 10.75 8.69 8.74
CA LYS A 98 11.75 7.98 9.58
C LYS A 98 12.29 6.69 8.97
N ARG A 99 11.59 6.11 7.98
CA ARG A 99 12.02 4.91 7.24
C ARG A 99 12.57 5.22 5.85
N GLY A 100 12.68 6.50 5.50
CA GLY A 100 13.18 6.98 4.21
C GLY A 100 12.20 6.78 3.06
N ILE A 101 10.89 6.71 3.34
CA ILE A 101 9.85 6.66 2.30
C ILE A 101 9.25 8.06 2.14
N GLU A 102 9.57 8.67 1.01
CA GLU A 102 9.05 9.97 0.60
C GLU A 102 7.56 9.84 0.25
N CYS A 103 6.70 10.61 0.94
CA CYS A 103 5.24 10.52 0.79
C CYS A 103 4.54 11.88 0.64
N GLU A 104 5.30 12.97 0.47
CA GLU A 104 4.72 14.31 0.37
C GLU A 104 3.92 14.56 -0.91
N SER A 105 4.30 13.90 -2.00
CA SER A 105 3.60 13.96 -3.28
C SER A 105 2.44 12.98 -3.39
N TRP A 106 2.23 12.12 -2.39
CA TRP A 106 1.16 11.13 -2.47
C TRP A 106 -0.19 11.84 -2.49
N PRO A 107 -1.16 11.34 -3.28
CA PRO A 107 -2.48 11.93 -3.32
C PRO A 107 -3.02 12.01 -1.90
N ALA A 108 -3.53 13.17 -1.50
CA ALA A 108 -4.34 13.20 -0.29
C ALA A 108 -5.56 12.29 -0.57
N GLY A 109 -5.89 11.36 0.33
CA GLY A 109 -7.30 10.97 0.47
C GLY A 109 -8.13 12.26 0.63
N PRO A 110 -9.43 12.28 0.28
CA PRO A 110 -10.19 13.51 0.20
C PRO A 110 -10.00 14.28 1.50
N SER A 111 -9.65 15.55 1.35
CA SER A 111 -9.62 16.53 2.42
C SER A 111 -11.02 16.61 3.03
N GLY A 112 -11.35 15.71 3.95
CA GLY A 112 -12.55 15.78 4.78
C GLY A 112 -12.28 16.72 5.96
N PRO A 113 -13.29 17.46 6.45
CA PRO A 113 -13.08 18.48 7.46
C PRO A 113 -12.58 17.87 8.77
N ALA A 114 -11.82 18.66 9.54
CA ALA A 114 -11.59 18.37 10.94
C ALA A 114 -12.95 18.15 11.64
N LEU A 115 -13.07 17.05 12.37
CA LEU A 115 -14.15 16.86 13.33
C LEU A 115 -14.15 18.00 14.35
#